data_AF-A0A658NKB4-F1
#
_entry.id   AF-A0A658NKB4-F1
#
_cell.length_a   1.000
_cell.length_b   1.000
_cell.length_c   1.000
_cell.angle_alpha   90.00
_cell.angle_beta   90.00
_cell.angle_gamma   90.00
#
_symmetry.space_group_name_H-M   'P 1'
#
loop_
_entity.id
_entity.type
_entity.pdbx_description
1 polymer ?
#
loop_
_entity_poly.entity_id
_entity_poly.type
_entity_poly.pdbx_seq_one_letter_code
_entity_poly.pdbx_strand_id
1 'polypeptide(L)' 'MKAAVWYGVKDIRVEEKELRELRDHEVTVRVAWAGICGSDLHEYEEGPVFVRVDEANDLTGEVAPITMGHEFSGVVEAVG' A
#
# COMPACT_ATOMS: atom_id res chain seq x y z
N MET A 1 -6.77 -5.69 -9.78
CA MET A 1 -5.30 -5.69 -9.79
C MET A 1 -4.81 -6.35 -8.50
N LYS A 2 -3.81 -7.23 -8.57
CA LYS A 2 -3.31 -7.91 -7.37
C LYS A 2 -2.58 -6.94 -6.44
N ALA A 3 -2.85 -7.02 -5.15
CA ALA A 3 -2.21 -6.22 -4.11
C ALA A 3 -1.94 -7.07 -2.86
N ALA A 4 -0.83 -6.79 -2.17
CA ALA A 4 -0.59 -7.29 -0.82
C ALA A 4 -1.15 -6.30 0.19
N VAL A 5 -2.15 -6.71 0.97
CA VAL A 5 -2.95 -5.86 1.83
C VAL A 5 -2.80 -6.31 3.28
N TRP A 6 -2.39 -5.39 4.14
CA TRP A 6 -2.27 -5.61 5.57
C TRP A 6 -3.61 -5.36 6.26
N TYR A 7 -4.10 -6.38 6.96
CA TYR A 7 -5.32 -6.35 7.76
C TYR A 7 -5.05 -6.27 9.26
N GLY A 8 -3.84 -6.64 9.68
CA GLY A 8 -3.46 -6.75 11.08
C GLY A 8 -2.17 -7.53 11.25
N VAL A 9 -1.74 -7.66 12.50
CA VAL A 9 -0.61 -8.51 12.88
C VAL A 9 -0.80 -9.90 12.31
N LYS A 10 0.22 -10.38 11.60
CA LYS A 10 0.29 -11.68 10.95
C LYS A 10 -0.77 -11.93 9.87
N ASP A 11 -1.43 -10.88 9.40
CA ASP A 11 -2.51 -10.96 8.41
C ASP A 11 -2.24 -10.01 7.24
N ILE A 12 -1.40 -10.48 6.30
CA ILE A 12 -1.24 -9.87 4.97
C ILE A 12 -1.82 -10.83 3.95
N ARG A 13 -2.73 -10.32 3.11
CA ARG A 13 -3.42 -11.11 2.09
C ARG A 13 -3.09 -10.58 0.71
N VAL A 14 -2.94 -11.49 -0.25
CA VAL A 14 -2.85 -11.13 -1.66
C VAL A 14 -4.24 -11.23 -2.26
N GLU A 15 -4.81 -10.08 -2.65
CA GLU A 15 -6.18 -9.99 -3.16
C GLU A 15 -6.27 -9.10 -4.41
N GLU A 16 -7.41 -9.20 -5.10
CA GLU A 16 -7.73 -8.30 -6.21
C GLU A 16 -8.36 -7.00 -5.66
N LYS A 17 -7.79 -5.86 -6.05
CA LYS A 17 -8.34 -4.52 -5.78
C LYS A 17 -8.62 -3.77 -7.08
N GLU A 18 -9.65 -2.95 -7.06
CA GLU A 18 -9.88 -2.00 -8.13
C GLU A 18 -8.79 -0.92 -8.14
N LEU A 19 -8.39 -0.51 -9.34
CA LEU A 19 -7.49 0.62 -9.50
C LEU A 19 -8.29 1.90 -9.21
N ARG A 20 -7.70 2.82 -8.44
CA ARG A 20 -8.30 4.14 -8.20
C ARG A 20 -8.35 4.92 -9.51
N GLU A 21 -9.36 5.77 -9.65
CA GLU A 21 -9.44 6.71 -10.77
C GLU A 21 -8.23 7.66 -10.73
N LEU A 22 -7.57 7.83 -11.88
CA LEU A 22 -6.40 8.68 -12.04
C LEU A 22 -6.81 10.15 -12.06
N ARG A 23 -6.20 10.98 -11.22
CA ARG A 23 -6.43 12.43 -11.19
C ARG A 23 -5.42 13.18 -12.07
N ASP A 24 -5.78 14.39 -12.48
CA ASP A 24 -4.99 15.28 -13.37
C ASP A 24 -3.57 15.61 -12.89
N HIS A 25 -3.25 15.36 -11.61
CA HIS A 25 -1.93 15.66 -11.01
C HIS A 25 -1.17 14.40 -10.58
N GLU A 26 -1.63 13.23 -11.01
CA GLU A 26 -1.08 11.93 -10.64
C GLU A 26 -0.58 11.17 -11.88
N VAL A 27 0.20 10.11 -11.64
CA VAL A 27 0.58 9.14 -12.67
C VAL A 27 0.26 7.74 -12.19
N THR A 28 -0.18 6.87 -13.09
CA THR A 28 -0.29 5.44 -12.80
C THR A 28 1.05 4.78 -13.09
N VAL A 29 1.64 4.14 -12.07
CA VAL A 29 2.86 3.36 -12.23
C VAL A 29 2.52 1.87 -12.23
N ARG A 30 2.84 1.18 -13.32
CA ARG A 30 2.82 -0.30 -13.33
C ARG A 30 4.10 -0.79 -12.67
N VAL A 31 3.97 -1.20 -11.41
CA VAL A 31 5.08 -1.69 -10.57
C VAL A 31 5.73 -2.91 -11.22
N ALA A 32 7.05 -2.90 -11.32
CA ALA A 32 7.86 -4.01 -11.85
C ALA A 32 8.58 -4.77 -10.72
N TRP A 33 9.10 -4.03 -9.73
CA TRP A 33 9.79 -4.56 -8.56
C TRP A 33 9.43 -3.76 -7.32
N ALA A 34 9.28 -4.45 -6.20
CA ALA A 34 9.15 -3.87 -4.87
C ALA A 34 10.05 -4.63 -3.88
N GLY A 35 10.79 -3.90 -3.06
CA GLY A 35 11.54 -4.45 -1.93
C GLY A 35 10.62 -4.75 -0.74
N ILE A 36 11.15 -5.53 0.21
CA ILE A 36 10.57 -5.70 1.54
C ILE A 36 11.56 -5.09 2.52
N CYS A 37 11.16 -4.01 3.16
CA CYS A 37 11.97 -3.35 4.18
C CYS A 37 11.75 -4.03 5.54
N GLY A 38 12.68 -3.84 6.47
CA GLY A 38 12.49 -4.29 7.86
C GLY A 38 11.24 -3.69 8.51
N SER A 39 10.86 -2.46 8.14
CA SER A 39 9.62 -1.82 8.62
C SER A 39 8.36 -2.55 8.14
N ASP A 40 8.34 -3.08 6.92
CA ASP A 40 7.22 -3.91 6.44
C ASP A 40 7.10 -5.19 7.29
N LEU A 41 8.24 -5.78 7.67
CA LEU A 41 8.28 -6.94 8.56
C LEU A 41 7.83 -6.59 9.99
N HIS A 42 8.20 -5.43 10.52
CA HIS A 42 7.72 -4.97 11.82
C HIS A 42 6.21 -4.77 11.83
N GLU A 43 5.61 -4.25 10.76
CA GLU A 43 4.14 -4.19 10.67
C GLU A 43 3.50 -5.58 10.64
N TYR A 44 4.12 -6.54 9.95
CA TYR A 44 3.62 -7.91 9.93
C TYR A 44 3.71 -8.60 11.30
N GLU A 45 4.85 -8.53 11.98
CA GLU A 45 5.09 -9.26 13.23
C GLU A 45 4.56 -8.55 14.49
N GLU A 46 4.63 -7.22 14.52
CA GLU A 46 4.51 -6.40 15.74
C GLU A 46 3.51 -5.23 15.59
N GLY A 47 2.89 -5.06 14.42
CA GLY A 47 2.01 -3.93 14.12
C GLY A 47 0.79 -3.77 15.05
N PRO A 48 0.06 -2.66 14.94
CA PRO A 48 0.36 -1.50 14.10
C PRO A 48 1.52 -0.66 14.67
N VAL A 49 2.52 -0.34 13.83
CA VAL A 49 3.63 0.57 14.18
C VAL A 49 3.42 1.96 13.55
N PHE A 50 3.16 1.98 12.25
CA PHE A 50 2.91 3.15 11.42
C PHE A 50 1.49 3.14 10.81
N VAL A 51 0.98 1.94 10.49
CA VAL A 51 -0.38 1.78 9.94
C VAL A 51 -1.41 2.25 10.95
N ARG A 52 -2.27 3.18 10.55
CA ARG A 52 -3.38 3.65 11.38
C ARG A 52 -4.52 2.62 11.37
N VAL A 53 -5.02 2.24 12.54
CA VAL A 53 -6.12 1.26 12.67
C VAL A 53 -7.40 1.84 13.28
N ASP A 54 -7.29 2.84 14.17
CA ASP A 54 -8.45 3.41 14.87
C ASP A 54 -9.04 4.61 14.15
N GLU A 55 -8.18 5.46 13.59
CA GLU A 55 -8.55 6.73 12.96
C GLU A 55 -7.75 6.94 11.69
N ALA A 56 -8.40 7.43 10.64
CA ALA A 56 -7.76 7.76 9.38
C ALA A 56 -6.58 8.73 9.56
N ASN A 57 -5.55 8.54 8.75
CA ASN A 57 -4.42 9.45 8.69
C ASN A 57 -4.85 10.82 8.14
N ASP A 58 -4.47 11.92 8.79
CA ASP A 58 -4.93 13.28 8.42
C ASP A 58 -4.54 13.72 7.00
N LEU A 59 -3.43 13.21 6.46
CA LEU A 59 -2.91 13.60 5.14
C LEU A 59 -3.50 12.74 4.02
N THR A 60 -3.58 11.43 4.24
CA THR A 60 -3.97 10.47 3.20
C THR A 60 -5.43 10.06 3.29
N GLY A 61 -6.07 10.26 4.44
CA GLY A 61 -7.40 9.74 4.75
C GLY A 61 -7.46 8.21 4.88
N GLU A 62 -6.33 7.51 4.85
CA GLU A 62 -6.29 6.05 4.89
C GLU A 62 -6.26 5.52 6.34
N VAL A 63 -6.92 4.38 6.53
CA VAL A 63 -6.93 3.54 7.74
C VAL A 63 -6.89 2.08 7.27
N ALA A 64 -6.39 1.17 8.10
CA ALA A 64 -6.36 -0.24 7.79
C ALA A 64 -7.76 -0.75 7.33
N PRO A 65 -7.82 -1.65 6.33
CA PRO A 65 -6.69 -2.35 5.69
C PRO A 65 -5.99 -1.52 4.58
N ILE A 66 -4.66 -1.64 4.49
CA ILE A 66 -3.82 -0.83 3.57
C ILE A 66 -2.93 -1.70 2.68
N THR A 67 -2.69 -1.25 1.45
CA THR A 67 -1.72 -1.90 0.54
C THR A 67 -0.29 -1.60 1.00
N MET A 68 0.56 -2.62 1.09
CA MET A 68 1.95 -2.49 1.58
C MET A 68 2.97 -2.22 0.47
N GLY A 69 4.18 -1.82 0.88
CA GLY A 69 5.34 -1.60 0.03
C GLY A 69 5.62 -0.12 -0.21
N HIS A 70 6.80 0.33 0.22
CA HIS A 70 7.24 1.72 0.08
C HIS A 70 8.59 1.86 -0.64
N GLU A 71 9.10 0.77 -1.21
CA GLU A 71 10.36 0.72 -1.94
C GLU A 71 10.13 0.03 -3.29
N PHE A 72 9.66 0.76 -4.30
CA PHE A 72 9.32 0.17 -5.59
C PHE A 72 9.80 0.99 -6.78
N SER A 73 9.89 0.32 -7.92
CA SER A 73 10.10 0.94 -9.23
C SER A 73 9.22 0.29 -10.28
N GLY A 74 8.92 1.04 -11.34
CA GLY A 74 8.02 0.60 -12.38
C GLY A 74 8.03 1.53 -13.58
N VAL A 75 7.08 1.30 -14.48
CA VAL A 75 6.90 2.10 -15.69
C VAL A 75 5.69 3.00 -15.52
N VAL A 76 5.80 4.26 -15.95
CA VAL A 76 4.63 5.14 -16.06
C VAL A 76 3.72 4.60 -17.15
N GLU A 77 2.54 4.12 -16.76
CA GLU A 77 1.54 3.50 -17.64
C GLU A 77 0.54 4.54 -18.17
N ALA A 78 0.19 5.53 -17.33
CA ALA A 78 -0.72 6.62 -17.67
C ALA A 78 -0.38 7.89 -16.88
N VAL A 79 -0.75 9.05 -17.44
CA VAL A 79 -0.60 10.39 -16.86
C VAL A 79 -1.99 11.04 -16.86
N GLY A 80 -2.35 11.70 -15.76
CA GLY A 80 -3.57 12.48 -15.63
C GLY A 80 -3.56 13.79 -16.42
#